data_AF-A0A9E2Y0D3-F1
#
_entry.id   AF-A0A9E2Y0D3-F1
#
_cell.length_a   1.000
_cell.length_b   1.000
_cell.length_c   1.000
_cell.angle_alpha   90.00
_cell.angle_beta   90.00
_cell.angle_gamma   90.00
#
_symmetry.space_group_name_H-M   'P 1'
#
loop_
_entity.id
_entity.type
_entity.pdbx_description
1 polymer ?
#
loop_
_entity_poly.entity_id
_entity_poly.type
_entity_poly.pdbx_seq_one_letter_code
_entity_poly.pdbx_strand_id
1 'polypeptide(L)'
;MLVGDRGMITQARITADLQPAGLDWITALRRPDIQALAAEGGPLQISLFDERDLVGITSPDYPGERLIVCRNPALAVERARKRGELLDATERTSRAIQTRVRRKRRPRRGAAAIGEAVGAALNRNKMAKHFTRTITDDDFTFMRNDATIAAEAKRDGVYVLRTPVPREALDTEATVRS
;
A
#
# COMPACT_ATOMS: atom_id res chain seq x y z
N MET A 1 -16.09 24.23 1.12
CA MET A 1 -15.57 22.87 0.84
C MET A 1 -14.06 22.95 0.62
N LEU A 2 -13.28 22.17 1.37
CA LEU A 2 -11.83 22.07 1.22
C LEU A 2 -11.45 20.79 0.46
N VAL A 3 -10.56 20.90 -0.52
CA VAL A 3 -10.01 19.74 -1.23
C VAL A 3 -8.52 19.68 -0.94
N GLY A 4 -8.04 18.52 -0.50
CA GLY A 4 -6.63 18.36 -0.16
C GLY A 4 -6.26 16.90 -0.03
N ASP A 5 -4.96 16.61 -0.18
CA ASP A 5 -4.48 15.25 -0.04
C ASP A 5 -4.47 14.77 1.43
N ARG A 6 -4.14 13.49 1.59
CA ARG A 6 -4.06 12.81 2.90
C ARG A 6 -2.98 13.32 3.86
N GLY A 7 -2.08 14.18 3.39
CA GLY A 7 -1.09 14.90 4.17
C GLY A 7 -1.60 16.27 4.63
N MET A 8 -2.35 16.95 3.77
CA MET A 8 -2.95 18.26 4.04
C MET A 8 -4.19 18.17 4.94
N ILE A 9 -5.11 17.25 4.66
CA ILE A 9 -6.34 17.01 5.41
C ILE A 9 -6.22 15.67 6.12
N THR A 10 -5.69 15.70 7.34
CA THR A 10 -5.51 14.51 8.19
C THR A 10 -6.75 14.25 9.04
N GLN A 11 -6.92 13.02 9.54
CA GLN A 11 -8.01 12.69 10.48
C GLN A 11 -8.02 13.61 11.70
N ALA A 12 -6.85 13.92 12.26
CA ALA A 12 -6.74 14.82 13.41
C ALA A 12 -7.29 16.22 13.09
N ARG A 13 -6.98 16.73 11.90
CA ARG A 13 -7.43 18.05 11.42
C ARG A 13 -8.93 18.07 11.11
N ILE A 14 -9.46 16.96 10.57
CA ILE A 14 -10.90 16.78 10.37
C ILE A 14 -11.63 16.89 11.71
N THR A 15 -11.18 16.14 12.72
CA THR A 15 -11.85 16.08 14.02
C THR A 15 -11.66 17.34 14.87
N ALA A 16 -10.49 17.96 14.83
CA ALA A 16 -10.18 19.14 15.66
C ALA A 16 -10.72 20.44 15.05
N ASP A 17 -10.68 20.59 13.71
CA ASP A 17 -10.91 21.87 13.05
C ASP A 17 -12.14 21.86 12.14
N LEU A 18 -12.23 20.89 11.22
CA LEU A 18 -13.22 20.94 10.14
C LEU A 18 -14.63 20.56 10.61
N GLN A 19 -14.76 19.47 11.37
CA GLN A 19 -16.04 19.02 11.92
C GLN A 19 -16.66 20.06 12.87
N PRO A 20 -15.93 20.61 13.87
CA PRO A 20 -16.49 21.62 14.75
C PRO A 20 -16.88 22.92 14.04
N ALA A 21 -16.17 23.26 12.95
CA ALA A 21 -16.45 24.43 12.13
C ALA A 21 -17.57 24.22 11.09
N GLY A 22 -18.11 22.99 10.96
CA GLY A 22 -19.13 22.67 9.96
C GLY A 22 -18.64 22.80 8.52
N LEU A 23 -17.33 22.63 8.27
CA LEU A 23 -16.73 22.76 6.95
C LEU A 23 -16.74 21.42 6.23
N ASP A 24 -17.17 21.39 4.97
CA ASP A 24 -17.06 20.20 4.10
C ASP A 24 -15.63 19.96 3.59
N TRP A 25 -15.27 18.70 3.36
CA TRP A 25 -13.98 18.31 2.78
C TRP A 25 -14.03 17.16 1.78
N ILE A 26 -13.01 17.08 0.92
CA ILE A 26 -12.67 15.90 0.13
C ILE A 26 -11.19 15.60 0.38
N THR A 27 -10.88 14.37 0.81
CA THR A 27 -9.50 13.90 0.97
C THR A 27 -9.37 12.42 0.62
N ALA A 28 -8.14 11.92 0.44
CA ALA A 28 -7.87 10.53 0.12
C ALA A 28 -7.51 9.71 1.37
N LEU A 29 -7.94 8.45 1.42
CA LEU A 29 -7.50 7.49 2.44
C LEU A 29 -6.04 7.05 2.26
N ARG A 30 -5.42 6.61 3.37
CA ARG A 30 -4.08 6.02 3.35
C ARG A 30 -4.17 4.54 2.98
N ARG A 31 -3.04 3.97 2.54
CA ARG A 31 -2.99 2.55 2.15
C ARG A 31 -3.46 1.59 3.26
N PRO A 32 -3.09 1.76 4.55
CA PRO A 32 -3.57 0.87 5.61
C PRO A 32 -5.10 0.90 5.74
N ASP A 33 -5.70 2.08 5.67
CA ASP A 33 -7.15 2.26 5.75
C ASP A 33 -7.86 1.58 4.56
N ILE A 34 -7.32 1.76 3.35
CA ILE A 34 -7.83 1.07 2.16
C ILE A 34 -7.69 -0.46 2.29
N GLN A 35 -6.61 -0.94 2.91
CA GLN A 35 -6.41 -2.37 3.17
C GLN A 35 -7.43 -2.93 4.18
N ALA A 36 -7.80 -2.15 5.20
CA ALA A 36 -8.84 -2.52 6.16
C ALA A 36 -10.21 -2.62 5.48
N LEU A 37 -10.56 -1.65 4.64
CA LEU A 37 -11.81 -1.70 3.87
C LEU A 37 -11.87 -2.90 2.92
N ALA A 38 -10.73 -3.29 2.33
CA ALA A 38 -10.60 -4.41 1.41
C ALA A 38 -10.25 -5.74 2.09
N ALA A 39 -10.39 -5.84 3.43
CA ALA A 39 -10.22 -7.09 4.15
C ALA A 39 -11.37 -8.07 3.85
N GLU A 40 -11.19 -9.35 4.21
CA GLU A 40 -12.25 -10.35 4.05
C GLU A 40 -13.51 -9.92 4.83
N GLY A 41 -14.66 -9.90 4.15
CA GLY A 41 -15.92 -9.38 4.71
C GLY A 41 -16.01 -7.85 4.81
N GLY A 42 -15.00 -7.11 4.34
CA GLY A 42 -14.97 -5.65 4.35
C GLY A 42 -15.88 -5.00 3.29
N PRO A 43 -16.18 -3.69 3.43
CA PRO A 43 -17.10 -2.98 2.55
C PRO A 43 -16.56 -2.77 1.13
N LEU A 44 -15.25 -2.93 0.90
CA LEU A 44 -14.62 -2.82 -0.42
C LEU A 44 -14.40 -4.21 -1.02
N GLN A 45 -15.37 -4.68 -1.80
CA GLN A 45 -15.24 -5.89 -2.62
C GLN A 45 -14.82 -5.54 -4.06
N ILE A 46 -13.88 -6.31 -4.63
CA ILE A 46 -13.37 -6.09 -6.02
C ILE A 46 -14.46 -6.29 -7.07
N SER A 47 -15.52 -7.04 -6.75
CA SER A 47 -16.70 -7.23 -7.61
C SER A 47 -17.61 -6.01 -7.70
N LEU A 48 -17.37 -4.95 -6.91
CA LEU A 48 -18.20 -3.74 -6.90
C LEU A 48 -17.84 -2.73 -7.99
N PHE A 49 -16.78 -2.99 -8.78
CA PHE A 49 -16.38 -2.11 -9.86
C PHE A 49 -17.13 -2.47 -11.16
N ASP A 50 -17.96 -1.55 -11.63
CA ASP A 50 -18.58 -1.60 -12.96
C ASP A 50 -17.64 -1.00 -14.04
N GLU A 51 -18.13 -0.86 -15.28
CA GLU A 51 -17.39 -0.34 -16.46
C GLU A 51 -16.71 1.03 -16.24
N ARG A 52 -17.14 1.82 -15.25
CA ARG A 52 -16.62 3.17 -14.98
C ARG A 52 -15.50 3.23 -13.93
N ASP A 53 -15.06 2.09 -13.37
CA ASP A 53 -13.96 2.02 -12.40
C ASP A 53 -14.16 2.90 -11.12
N LEU A 54 -15.41 3.32 -10.85
CA LEU A 54 -15.82 4.18 -9.74
C LEU A 54 -16.98 3.55 -8.98
N VAL A 55 -16.86 3.43 -7.65
CA VAL A 55 -17.97 2.98 -6.79
C VAL A 55 -18.02 3.76 -5.49
N GLY A 56 -19.23 4.15 -5.07
CA GLY A 56 -19.48 4.73 -3.76
C GLY A 56 -19.82 3.64 -2.75
N ILE A 57 -19.14 3.62 -1.61
CA ILE A 57 -19.42 2.72 -0.49
C ILE A 57 -19.59 3.52 0.81
N THR A 58 -20.21 2.88 1.79
CA THR A 58 -20.27 3.36 3.18
C THR A 58 -19.51 2.38 4.08
N SER A 59 -19.02 2.86 5.21
CA SER A 59 -18.33 2.02 6.20
C SER A 59 -18.68 2.49 7.62
N PRO A 60 -18.92 1.57 8.57
CA PRO A 60 -19.05 1.92 9.99
C PRO A 60 -17.84 2.68 10.56
N ASP A 61 -16.65 2.48 9.99
CA ASP A 61 -15.42 3.18 10.40
C ASP A 61 -15.45 4.69 10.02
N TYR A 62 -16.34 5.07 9.10
CA TYR A 62 -16.49 6.42 8.57
C TYR A 62 -17.96 6.86 8.61
N PRO A 63 -18.56 7.00 9.81
CA PRO A 63 -19.97 7.31 9.96
C PRO A 63 -20.28 8.69 9.39
N GLY A 64 -21.37 8.78 8.61
CA GLY A 64 -21.80 10.04 7.97
C GLY A 64 -20.94 10.46 6.77
N GLU A 65 -19.96 9.66 6.37
CA GLU A 65 -19.12 9.94 5.22
C GLU A 65 -19.39 8.97 4.07
N ARG A 66 -19.22 9.48 2.86
CA ARG A 66 -19.19 8.71 1.61
C ARG A 66 -17.75 8.40 1.25
N LEU A 67 -17.49 7.14 0.93
CA LEU A 67 -16.21 6.70 0.40
C LEU A 67 -16.36 6.43 -1.09
N ILE A 68 -15.59 7.14 -1.91
CA ILE A 68 -15.57 6.96 -3.35
C ILE A 68 -14.31 6.18 -3.69
N VAL A 69 -14.50 4.92 -4.07
CA VAL A 69 -13.43 4.04 -4.49
C VAL A 69 -13.23 4.21 -5.99
N CYS A 70 -11.98 4.44 -6.37
CA CYS A 70 -11.58 4.69 -7.73
C CYS A 70 -10.47 3.74 -8.14
N ARG A 71 -10.52 3.26 -9.38
CA ARG A 71 -9.45 2.49 -9.99
C ARG A 71 -8.81 3.29 -11.11
N ASN A 72 -7.48 3.44 -11.04
CA ASN A 72 -6.69 4.07 -12.09
C ASN A 72 -5.76 3.02 -12.72
N PRO A 73 -6.08 2.51 -13.93
CA PRO A 73 -5.28 1.51 -14.63
C PRO A 73 -3.84 1.98 -14.90
N ALA A 74 -3.62 3.25 -15.26
CA ALA A 74 -2.29 3.79 -15.50
C ALA A 74 -1.44 3.78 -14.21
N LEU A 75 -2.05 4.17 -13.09
CA LEU A 75 -1.42 4.08 -11.78
C LEU A 75 -1.18 2.62 -11.37
N ALA A 76 -2.02 1.69 -11.80
CA ALA A 76 -1.80 0.27 -11.54
C ALA A 76 -0.55 -0.23 -12.27
N VAL A 77 -0.40 0.10 -13.55
CA VAL A 77 0.78 -0.23 -14.36
C VAL A 77 2.04 0.40 -13.77
N GLU A 78 1.99 1.68 -13.42
CA GLU A 78 3.13 2.38 -12.83
C GLU A 78 3.58 1.72 -11.52
N ARG A 79 2.64 1.41 -10.62
CA ARG A 79 2.93 0.74 -9.34
C ARG A 79 3.47 -0.67 -9.55
N ALA A 80 2.93 -1.43 -10.49
CA ALA A 80 3.41 -2.77 -10.82
C ALA A 80 4.86 -2.73 -11.32
N ARG A 81 5.17 -1.82 -12.25
CA ARG A 81 6.52 -1.56 -12.75
C ARG A 81 7.46 -1.18 -11.60
N LYS A 82 7.04 -0.23 -10.75
CA LYS A 82 7.87 0.24 -9.63
C LYS A 82 8.15 -0.84 -8.60
N ARG A 83 7.15 -1.66 -8.28
CA ARG A 83 7.31 -2.82 -7.41
C ARG A 83 8.31 -3.81 -8.00
N GLY A 84 8.21 -4.11 -9.29
CA GLY A 84 9.18 -4.95 -10.01
C GLY A 84 10.61 -4.46 -9.86
N GLU A 85 10.87 -3.17 -10.14
CA GLU A 85 12.20 -2.57 -9.96
C GLU A 85 12.75 -2.73 -8.53
N LEU A 86 11.90 -2.53 -7.52
CA LEU A 86 12.29 -2.61 -6.12
C LEU A 86 12.51 -4.06 -5.67
N LEU A 87 11.75 -5.02 -6.19
CA LEU A 87 12.01 -6.44 -5.99
C LEU A 87 13.36 -6.82 -6.60
N ASP A 88 13.61 -6.46 -7.86
CA ASP A 88 14.88 -6.77 -8.54
C ASP A 88 16.08 -6.12 -7.84
N ALA A 89 15.94 -4.87 -7.39
CA ALA A 89 16.98 -4.21 -6.60
C ALA A 89 17.26 -4.93 -5.27
N THR A 90 16.22 -5.44 -4.61
CA THR A 90 16.34 -6.20 -3.36
C THR A 90 16.98 -7.57 -3.60
N GLU A 91 16.67 -8.23 -4.71
CA GLU A 91 17.33 -9.48 -5.07
C GLU A 91 18.81 -9.29 -5.37
N ARG A 92 19.19 -8.24 -6.09
CA ARG A 92 20.60 -7.94 -6.37
C ARG A 92 21.42 -7.78 -5.10
N THR A 93 20.91 -7.05 -4.11
CA THR A 93 21.60 -6.89 -2.81
C THR A 93 21.64 -8.19 -2.02
N SER A 94 20.54 -8.97 -2.02
CA SER A 94 20.50 -10.29 -1.39
C SER A 94 21.48 -11.29 -2.03
N ARG A 95 21.58 -11.35 -3.36
CA ARG A 95 22.55 -12.19 -4.08
C ARG A 95 24.00 -11.80 -3.76
N ALA A 96 24.28 -10.52 -3.60
CA ALA A 96 25.61 -10.06 -3.19
C ALA A 96 25.97 -10.55 -1.78
N ILE A 97 25.00 -10.60 -0.86
CA ILE A 97 25.20 -11.18 0.48
C ILE A 97 25.41 -12.69 0.39
N GLN A 98 24.56 -13.40 -0.34
CA GLN A 98 24.69 -14.85 -0.55
C GLN A 98 26.06 -15.21 -1.12
N THR A 99 26.58 -14.43 -2.08
CA THR A 99 27.94 -14.59 -2.62
C THR A 99 29.01 -14.43 -1.54
N ARG A 100 28.87 -13.46 -0.63
CA ARG A 100 29.81 -13.24 0.48
C ARG A 100 29.75 -14.35 1.54
N VAL A 101 28.61 -14.99 1.71
CA VAL A 101 28.43 -16.14 2.60
C VAL A 101 29.05 -17.40 1.99
N ARG A 102 28.82 -17.64 0.69
CA ARG A 102 29.25 -18.87 0.00
C ARG A 102 30.69 -18.86 -0.55
N ARG A 103 31.38 -17.72 -0.55
CA ARG A 103 32.76 -17.64 -1.07
C ARG A 103 33.74 -18.50 -0.28
N LYS A 104 34.73 -19.09 -0.95
CA LYS A 104 35.75 -19.93 -0.31
C LYS A 104 36.69 -19.15 0.64
N ARG A 105 37.11 -17.94 0.26
CA ARG A 105 38.07 -17.14 1.03
C ARG A 105 37.36 -16.10 1.90
N ARG A 106 37.57 -16.17 3.22
CA ARG A 106 36.99 -15.27 4.24
C ARG A 106 35.45 -15.15 4.10
N PRO A 107 34.69 -16.26 4.10
CA PRO A 107 33.23 -16.20 4.05
C PRO A 107 32.68 -15.38 5.22
N ARG A 108 31.53 -14.73 5.03
CA ARG A 108 30.74 -14.24 6.14
C ARG A 108 30.09 -15.44 6.84
N ARG A 109 30.28 -15.55 8.15
CA ARG A 109 29.81 -16.66 8.99
C ARG A 109 29.05 -16.12 10.21
N GLY A 110 28.28 -16.99 10.82
CA GLY A 110 27.44 -16.72 11.97
C GLY A 110 26.07 -16.17 11.56
N ALA A 111 25.02 -16.82 12.04
CA ALA A 111 23.64 -16.48 11.72
C ALA A 111 23.33 -15.02 12.09
N ALA A 112 23.90 -14.50 13.18
CA ALA A 112 23.73 -13.12 13.61
C ALA A 112 24.31 -12.11 12.59
N ALA A 113 25.58 -12.28 12.19
CA ALA A 113 26.26 -11.37 11.27
C ALA A 113 25.67 -11.43 9.84
N ILE A 114 25.21 -12.62 9.43
CA ILE A 114 24.48 -12.79 8.17
C ILE A 114 23.10 -12.11 8.28
N GLY A 115 22.38 -12.37 9.38
CA GLY A 115 21.08 -11.80 9.70
C GLY A 115 21.03 -10.28 9.66
N GLU A 116 21.99 -9.63 10.30
CA GLU A 116 22.10 -8.16 10.32
C GLU A 116 22.21 -7.59 8.89
N ALA A 117 23.08 -8.19 8.08
CA ALA A 117 23.29 -7.73 6.71
C ALA A 117 22.08 -7.97 5.81
N VAL A 118 21.42 -9.13 5.95
CA VAL A 118 20.18 -9.44 5.22
C VAL A 118 19.07 -8.48 5.65
N GLY A 119 18.92 -8.24 6.95
CA GLY A 119 17.94 -7.29 7.50
C GLY A 119 18.14 -5.88 6.94
N ALA A 120 19.37 -5.36 6.95
CA ALA A 120 19.70 -4.06 6.38
C ALA A 120 19.37 -3.99 4.86
N ALA A 121 19.70 -5.04 4.10
CA ALA A 121 19.42 -5.10 2.68
C ALA A 121 17.92 -5.14 2.36
N LEU A 122 17.13 -5.95 3.08
CA LEU A 122 15.70 -6.10 2.85
C LEU A 122 14.89 -4.86 3.28
N ASN A 123 15.31 -4.19 4.36
CA ASN A 123 14.62 -3.02 4.88
C ASN A 123 14.82 -1.77 4.00
N ARG A 124 15.95 -1.66 3.29
CA ARG A 124 16.29 -0.49 2.46
C ARG A 124 15.19 -0.14 1.44
N ASN A 125 14.63 -1.15 0.77
CA ASN A 125 13.61 -0.95 -0.26
C ASN A 125 12.17 -1.20 0.25
N LYS A 126 11.99 -1.49 1.54
CA LYS A 126 10.69 -1.85 2.15
C LYS A 126 10.00 -3.06 1.48
N MET A 127 10.79 -3.97 0.88
CA MET A 127 10.31 -5.17 0.18
C MET A 127 10.46 -6.47 0.98
N ALA A 128 10.89 -6.40 2.24
CA ALA A 128 11.14 -7.56 3.09
C ALA A 128 9.95 -8.55 3.15
N LYS A 129 8.71 -8.04 3.18
CA LYS A 129 7.45 -8.82 3.19
C LYS A 129 7.22 -9.69 1.94
N HIS A 130 7.97 -9.47 0.87
CA HIS A 130 7.90 -10.22 -0.38
C HIS A 130 8.99 -11.27 -0.54
N PHE A 131 9.76 -11.53 0.49
CA PHE A 131 10.80 -12.55 0.47
C PHE A 131 10.67 -13.51 1.64
N THR A 132 10.66 -14.80 1.35
CA THR A 132 10.98 -15.83 2.33
C THR A 132 12.50 -15.96 2.40
N ARG A 133 13.02 -16.24 3.60
CA ARG A 133 14.48 -16.35 3.81
C ARG A 133 14.80 -17.42 4.85
N THR A 134 15.94 -18.07 4.64
CA THR A 134 16.55 -18.97 5.61
C THR A 134 17.99 -18.54 5.82
N ILE A 135 18.39 -18.41 7.08
CA ILE A 135 19.73 -18.00 7.48
C ILE A 135 20.25 -19.05 8.44
N THR A 136 21.41 -19.63 8.11
CA THR A 136 22.18 -20.52 9.00
C THR A 136 23.49 -19.83 9.36
N ASP A 137 24.36 -20.51 10.11
CA ASP A 137 25.69 -19.99 10.42
C ASP A 137 26.62 -19.89 9.20
N ASP A 138 26.27 -20.56 8.09
CA ASP A 138 27.15 -20.73 6.95
C ASP A 138 26.45 -20.59 5.58
N ASP A 139 25.14 -20.41 5.54
CA ASP A 139 24.38 -20.16 4.32
C ASP A 139 23.26 -19.13 4.50
N PHE A 140 22.86 -18.57 3.37
CA PHE A 140 21.70 -17.70 3.24
C PHE A 140 20.97 -18.02 1.95
N THR A 141 19.68 -18.35 2.07
CA THR A 141 18.77 -18.53 0.94
C THR A 141 17.61 -17.56 1.04
N PHE A 142 17.08 -17.17 -0.12
CA PHE A 142 15.91 -16.32 -0.21
C PHE A 142 15.13 -16.66 -1.48
N MET A 143 13.82 -16.45 -1.44
CA MET A 143 12.91 -16.62 -2.57
C MET A 143 11.84 -15.54 -2.54
N ARG A 144 11.34 -15.15 -3.71
CA ARG A 144 10.13 -14.31 -3.78
C ARG A 144 8.95 -15.05 -3.17
N ASN A 145 8.11 -14.32 -2.48
CA ASN A 145 6.81 -14.77 -2.04
C ASN A 145 5.75 -14.23 -3.02
N ASP A 146 5.47 -15.01 -4.07
CA ASP A 146 4.55 -14.59 -5.12
C ASP A 146 3.12 -14.35 -4.60
N ALA A 147 2.72 -15.04 -3.53
CA ALA A 147 1.41 -14.82 -2.90
C ALA A 147 1.31 -13.40 -2.30
N THR A 148 2.33 -12.92 -1.58
CA THR A 148 2.29 -11.56 -1.02
C THR A 148 2.46 -10.49 -2.10
N ILE A 149 3.21 -10.78 -3.17
CA ILE A 149 3.34 -9.90 -4.34
C ILE A 149 1.99 -9.77 -5.05
N ALA A 150 1.31 -10.88 -5.31
CA ALA A 150 0.00 -10.91 -5.96
C ALA A 150 -1.08 -10.21 -5.11
N ALA A 151 -1.08 -10.43 -3.79
CA ALA A 151 -1.99 -9.75 -2.88
C ALA A 151 -1.80 -8.22 -2.88
N GLU A 152 -0.56 -7.74 -2.94
CA GLU A 152 -0.28 -6.31 -3.09
C GLU A 152 -0.68 -5.78 -4.47
N ALA A 153 -0.43 -6.55 -5.52
CA ALA A 153 -0.78 -6.20 -6.90
C ALA A 153 -2.29 -6.00 -7.12
N LYS A 154 -3.14 -6.76 -6.43
CA LYS A 154 -4.61 -6.59 -6.49
C LYS A 154 -5.09 -5.18 -6.10
N ARG A 155 -4.27 -4.44 -5.34
CA ARG A 155 -4.58 -3.09 -4.84
C ARG A 155 -3.88 -1.99 -5.65
N ASP A 156 -3.18 -2.36 -6.72
CA ASP A 156 -2.58 -1.41 -7.63
C ASP A 156 -3.68 -0.61 -8.35
N GLY A 157 -3.46 0.70 -8.47
CA GLY A 157 -4.44 1.61 -9.06
C GLY A 157 -5.64 1.94 -8.17
N VAL A 158 -5.85 1.26 -7.04
CA VAL A 158 -6.95 1.58 -6.12
C VAL A 158 -6.58 2.78 -5.26
N TYR A 159 -7.49 3.76 -5.22
CA TYR A 159 -7.50 4.86 -4.26
C TYR A 159 -8.93 5.11 -3.79
N VAL A 160 -9.09 5.68 -2.60
CA VAL A 160 -10.39 5.96 -2.00
C VAL A 160 -10.41 7.41 -1.58
N LEU A 161 -11.36 8.17 -2.10
CA LEU A 161 -11.70 9.50 -1.59
C LEU A 161 -12.75 9.35 -0.48
N ARG A 162 -12.73 10.26 0.48
CA ARG A 162 -13.72 10.36 1.55
C ARG A 162 -14.24 11.79 1.65
N THR A 163 -15.54 11.91 1.90
CA THR A 163 -16.21 13.21 2.03
C THR A 163 -17.48 13.08 2.88
N PRO A 164 -17.82 14.07 3.72
CA PRO A 164 -19.12 14.12 4.39
C PRO A 164 -20.22 14.65 3.44
N VAL A 165 -19.86 15.14 2.24
CA VAL A 165 -20.81 15.76 1.32
C VAL A 165 -21.76 14.70 0.76
N PRO A 166 -23.08 14.88 0.91
CA PRO A 166 -24.08 13.92 0.46
C PRO A 166 -24.11 13.82 -1.08
N ARG A 167 -24.58 12.67 -1.61
CA ARG A 167 -24.54 12.38 -3.05
C ARG A 167 -25.34 13.39 -3.86
N GLU A 168 -26.42 13.86 -3.28
CA GLU A 168 -27.39 14.79 -3.85
C GLU A 168 -26.78 16.17 -4.07
N ALA A 169 -25.78 16.54 -3.24
CA ALA A 169 -25.05 17.80 -3.35
C ALA A 169 -23.80 17.68 -4.24
N LEU A 170 -23.09 16.55 -4.16
CA LEU A 170 -21.92 16.28 -5.00
C LEU A 170 -21.87 14.79 -5.37
N ASP A 171 -22.15 14.51 -6.65
CA ASP A 171 -22.16 13.14 -7.14
C ASP A 171 -20.73 12.54 -7.16
N THR A 172 -20.66 11.24 -7.43
CA THR A 172 -19.41 10.48 -7.45
C THR A 172 -18.41 11.02 -8.47
N GLU A 173 -18.86 11.41 -9.67
CA GLU A 173 -17.95 11.87 -10.73
C GLU A 173 -17.43 13.29 -10.44
N ALA A 174 -18.30 14.16 -9.92
CA ALA A 174 -17.95 15.52 -9.52
C ALA A 174 -16.99 15.53 -8.32
N THR A 175 -17.16 14.58 -7.38
CA THR A 175 -16.24 14.41 -6.24
C THR A 175 -14.83 14.03 -6.70
N VAL A 176 -14.71 13.21 -7.75
CA VAL A 176 -13.39 12.78 -8.29
C VAL A 176 -12.73 13.87 -9.13
N ARG A 177 -13.51 14.77 -9.72
CA ARG A 177 -13.02 15.91 -10.53
C ARG A 177 -12.61 17.14 -9.71
N SER A 178 -12.93 17.18 -8.42
CA SER A 178 -12.65 18.28 -7.49
C SER A 178 -11.19 18.30 -7.03
#